data_AF-A0A397IN11-F1
#
_entry.id   AF-A0A397IN11-F1
#
_cell.length_a   1.000
_cell.length_b   1.000
_cell.length_c   1.000
_cell.angle_alpha   90.00
_cell.angle_beta   90.00
_cell.angle_gamma   90.00
#
_symmetry.space_group_name_H-M   'P 1'
#
loop_
_entity.id
_entity.type
_entity.pdbx_description
1 polymer ?
#
loop_
_entity_poly.entity_id
_entity_poly.type
_entity_poly.pdbx_seq_one_letter_code
_entity_poly.pdbx_strand_id
1 'polypeptide(L)'
;MSTPTISQSTWTIPISNFDTNSKRKKIDTSSNKILMQNNEGNINIEENFIIDTEFQLASGWALKANQKFGKRGGVKMSKKIITLLQGFFHAGNANKSDRYTAHDMLSELNDMAIEGELDPEIIPKVETIENWIGRYSAACKREMAAIVLERQEKNK
;
A
#
# COMPACT_ATOMS: atom_id res chain seq x y z
N MET A 1 -20.88 3.84 -35.03
CA MET A 1 -21.84 3.23 -34.09
C MET A 1 -21.13 2.05 -33.43
N SER A 2 -20.59 2.24 -32.22
CA SER A 2 -19.82 1.20 -31.53
C SER A 2 -20.75 0.41 -30.62
N THR A 3 -20.81 -0.91 -30.78
CA THR A 3 -21.59 -1.80 -29.91
C THR A 3 -20.77 -2.20 -28.68
N PRO A 4 -21.36 -2.17 -27.47
CA PRO A 4 -20.66 -2.58 -26.26
C PRO A 4 -20.52 -4.11 -26.20
N THR A 5 -19.34 -4.58 -25.80
CA THR A 5 -19.05 -5.99 -25.55
C THR A 5 -19.65 -6.42 -24.21
N ILE A 6 -20.57 -7.40 -24.24
CA ILE A 6 -21.18 -7.97 -23.03
C ILE A 6 -20.24 -9.03 -22.48
N SER A 7 -19.89 -8.91 -21.19
CA SER A 7 -19.03 -9.86 -20.48
C SER A 7 -19.71 -11.21 -20.32
N GLN A 8 -19.03 -12.29 -20.71
CA GLN A 8 -19.53 -13.68 -20.62
C GLN A 8 -19.22 -14.35 -19.27
N SER A 9 -18.95 -13.58 -18.22
CA SER A 9 -18.60 -14.12 -16.89
C SER A 9 -19.74 -14.96 -16.31
N THR A 10 -19.51 -16.26 -16.13
CA THR A 10 -20.42 -17.23 -15.51
C THR A 10 -20.27 -17.31 -13.99
N TRP A 11 -19.56 -16.35 -13.37
CA TRP A 11 -19.25 -16.42 -11.94
C TRP A 11 -20.49 -16.14 -11.09
N THR A 12 -20.99 -17.18 -10.42
CA THR A 12 -22.07 -17.10 -9.42
C THR A 12 -21.51 -17.46 -8.04
N ILE A 13 -21.77 -16.61 -7.05
CA ILE A 13 -21.42 -16.89 -5.65
C ILE A 13 -22.39 -17.97 -5.15
N PRO A 14 -21.90 -19.15 -4.71
CA PRO A 14 -22.77 -20.14 -4.10
C PRO A 14 -23.29 -19.59 -2.77
N ILE A 15 -24.62 -19.45 -2.67
CA ILE A 15 -25.27 -19.09 -1.42
C ILE A 15 -25.25 -20.34 -0.54
N SER A 16 -24.39 -20.38 0.47
CA SER A 16 -24.43 -21.43 1.48
C SER A 16 -25.65 -21.21 2.36
N ASN A 17 -26.50 -22.22 2.48
CA ASN A 17 -27.68 -22.22 3.35
C ASN A 17 -27.22 -22.17 4.82
N PHE A 18 -26.96 -20.97 5.33
CA PHE A 18 -26.80 -20.75 6.76
C PHE A 18 -28.18 -20.60 7.37
N ASP A 19 -28.58 -21.56 8.20
CA ASP A 19 -29.76 -21.44 9.05
C ASP A 19 -29.67 -20.17 9.90
N THR A 20 -30.53 -19.19 9.59
CA THR A 20 -30.55 -17.87 10.24
C THR A 20 -31.10 -17.90 11.67
N ASN A 21 -31.39 -19.07 12.23
CA ASN A 21 -31.92 -19.21 13.59
C ASN A 21 -30.87 -19.42 14.69
N SER A 22 -29.58 -19.40 14.37
CA SER A 22 -28.54 -19.44 15.41
C SER A 22 -28.44 -18.08 16.10
N LYS A 23 -29.06 -17.96 17.28
CA LYS A 23 -28.90 -16.82 18.19
C LYS A 23 -27.40 -16.55 18.37
N ARG A 24 -26.93 -15.41 17.87
CA ARG A 24 -25.54 -14.95 18.07
C ARG A 24 -25.23 -14.95 19.56
N LYS A 25 -24.53 -15.98 20.06
CA LYS A 25 -23.89 -15.90 21.36
C LYS A 25 -22.79 -14.85 21.24
N LYS A 26 -22.89 -13.78 22.03
CA LYS A 26 -21.77 -12.87 22.25
C LYS A 26 -20.62 -13.70 22.81
N ILE A 27 -19.53 -13.75 22.05
CA ILE A 27 -18.26 -14.26 22.51
C ILE A 27 -17.63 -13.15 23.36
N ASP A 28 -17.71 -13.31 24.68
CA ASP A 28 -16.95 -12.47 25.61
C ASP A 28 -15.49 -12.90 25.57
N THR A 29 -14.61 -11.94 25.29
CA THR A 29 -13.16 -12.11 25.25
C THR A 29 -12.62 -12.31 26.67
N SER A 30 -12.70 -13.53 27.19
CA SER A 30 -11.86 -14.00 28.31
C SER A 30 -12.03 -15.51 28.48
N SER A 31 -11.16 -16.29 27.85
CA SER A 31 -10.63 -17.57 28.37
C SER A 31 -9.80 -18.29 27.31
N ASN A 32 -8.52 -17.92 27.17
CA ASN A 32 -7.52 -18.91 26.76
C ASN A 32 -7.10 -19.66 28.03
N LYS A 33 -7.93 -20.61 28.47
CA LYS A 33 -7.52 -21.62 29.45
C LYS A 33 -7.58 -22.96 28.75
N ILE A 34 -6.43 -23.41 28.26
CA ILE A 34 -6.21 -24.76 27.77
C ILE A 34 -6.58 -25.70 28.93
N LEU A 35 -7.68 -26.43 28.80
CA LEU A 35 -8.07 -27.49 29.73
C LEU A 35 -7.71 -28.83 29.08
N MET A 36 -6.55 -29.36 29.46
CA MET A 36 -6.33 -30.81 29.41
C MET A 36 -7.12 -31.42 30.56
N GLN A 37 -8.14 -32.21 30.24
CA GLN A 37 -8.67 -33.23 31.15
C GLN A 37 -9.33 -34.33 30.32
N ASN A 38 -8.73 -35.50 30.40
CA ASN A 38 -9.27 -36.76 29.91
C ASN A 38 -10.53 -37.09 30.71
N ASN A 39 -11.58 -37.57 30.04
CA ASN A 39 -12.41 -38.64 30.58
C ASN A 39 -13.24 -39.30 29.47
N GLU A 40 -13.23 -40.62 29.50
CA GLU A 40 -13.88 -41.54 28.60
C GLU A 40 -15.41 -41.39 28.66
N GLY A 41 -16.03 -41.33 27.48
CA GLY A 41 -17.48 -41.26 27.32
C GLY A 41 -17.88 -41.56 25.87
N ASN A 42 -17.99 -42.85 25.58
CA ASN A 42 -18.69 -43.51 24.48
C ASN A 42 -19.29 -42.60 23.37
N ILE A 43 -18.61 -42.56 22.21
CA ILE A 43 -19.10 -41.91 20.99
C ILE A 43 -19.78 -42.97 20.13
N ASN A 44 -21.05 -42.81 19.83
CA ASN A 44 -21.67 -43.34 18.61
C ASN A 44 -22.75 -42.35 18.17
N ILE A 45 -22.48 -41.63 17.09
CA ILE A 45 -23.35 -41.42 15.94
C ILE A 45 -22.49 -40.73 14.89
N GLU A 46 -22.22 -41.50 13.85
CA GLU A 46 -21.58 -41.14 12.60
C GLU A 46 -22.52 -40.20 11.83
N GLU A 47 -22.23 -38.90 11.82
CA GLU A 47 -22.55 -38.07 10.67
C GLU A 47 -21.30 -37.25 10.34
N ASN A 48 -20.55 -37.80 9.39
CA ASN A 48 -19.41 -37.20 8.74
C ASN A 48 -19.86 -35.87 8.10
N PHE A 49 -19.86 -34.79 8.88
CA PHE A 49 -19.74 -33.46 8.31
C PHE A 49 -18.32 -33.39 7.76
N ILE A 50 -18.15 -33.87 6.53
CA ILE A 50 -16.99 -33.56 5.71
C ILE A 50 -17.12 -32.07 5.42
N ILE A 51 -16.83 -31.27 6.44
CA ILE A 51 -16.40 -29.89 6.26
C ILE A 51 -15.25 -30.07 5.30
N ASP A 52 -15.40 -29.50 4.11
CA ASP A 52 -14.35 -29.43 3.12
C ASP A 52 -13.11 -28.82 3.80
N THR A 53 -12.27 -29.71 4.32
CA THR A 53 -11.07 -29.37 5.10
C THR A 53 -10.00 -28.81 4.18
N GLU A 54 -10.27 -28.81 2.87
CA GLU A 54 -9.40 -28.34 1.81
C GLU A 54 -9.14 -26.83 1.88
N PHE A 55 -9.94 -26.05 2.63
CA PHE A 55 -9.77 -24.59 2.72
C PHE A 55 -9.82 -23.99 4.14
N GLN A 56 -9.27 -24.66 5.15
CA GLN A 56 -9.04 -24.01 6.44
C GLN A 56 -7.72 -23.22 6.42
N LEU A 57 -7.81 -21.92 6.17
CA LEU A 57 -6.69 -21.00 6.36
C LEU A 57 -6.28 -21.01 7.84
N ALA A 58 -4.97 -21.07 8.11
CA ALA A 58 -4.45 -21.07 9.47
C ALA A 58 -5.03 -19.91 10.30
N SER A 59 -5.46 -20.21 11.52
CA SER A 59 -5.99 -19.21 12.45
C SER A 59 -4.98 -18.08 12.61
N GLY A 60 -5.42 -16.86 12.28
CA GLY A 60 -4.58 -15.66 12.33
C GLY A 60 -4.11 -15.10 11.00
N TRP A 61 -4.51 -15.66 9.85
CA TRP A 61 -4.14 -15.12 8.52
C TRP A 61 -4.72 -13.73 8.24
N ALA A 62 -5.89 -13.41 8.82
CA ALA A 62 -6.53 -12.11 8.70
C ALA A 62 -6.20 -11.13 9.85
N LEU A 63 -5.38 -11.54 10.83
CA LEU A 63 -5.02 -10.65 11.94
C LEU A 63 -3.99 -9.62 11.47
N LYS A 64 -4.28 -8.34 11.69
CA LYS A 64 -3.37 -7.23 11.38
C LYS A 64 -1.99 -7.38 12.04
N ALA A 65 -1.94 -7.99 13.23
CA ALA A 65 -0.69 -8.29 13.94
C ALA A 65 0.21 -9.29 13.18
N ASN A 66 -0.39 -10.18 12.39
CA ASN A 66 0.31 -11.18 11.58
C ASN A 66 0.52 -10.73 10.14
N GLN A 67 0.11 -9.50 9.80
CA GLN A 67 0.31 -8.93 8.48
C GLN A 67 1.80 -8.71 8.23
N LYS A 68 2.39 -9.56 7.38
CA LYS A 68 3.73 -9.33 6.85
C LYS A 68 3.60 -8.26 5.76
N PHE A 69 3.97 -7.02 6.07
CA PHE A 69 4.22 -6.05 5.02
C PHE A 69 5.38 -6.57 4.19
N GLY A 70 5.09 -7.15 3.02
CA GLY A 70 6.13 -7.42 2.04
C GLY A 70 6.91 -6.14 1.74
N LYS A 71 8.13 -6.26 1.20
CA LYS A 71 8.89 -5.10 0.71
C LYS A 71 8.08 -4.41 -0.38
N ARG A 72 7.21 -3.48 0.00
CA ARG A 72 6.41 -2.68 -0.90
C ARG A 72 7.38 -1.70 -1.54
N GLY A 73 7.78 -1.96 -2.77
CA GLY A 73 8.66 -1.05 -3.48
C GLY A 73 9.00 -1.54 -4.87
N GLY A 74 8.57 -0.79 -5.87
CA GLY A 74 9.28 -0.78 -7.15
C GLY A 74 10.69 -0.21 -7.00
N VAL A 75 11.44 -0.19 -8.09
CA VAL A 75 12.79 0.36 -8.14
C VAL A 75 12.76 1.81 -7.63
N LYS A 76 13.55 2.10 -6.61
CA LYS A 76 13.71 3.45 -6.08
C LYS A 76 14.74 4.19 -6.92
N MET A 77 14.49 5.46 -7.22
CA MET A 77 15.50 6.33 -7.82
C MET A 77 16.74 6.41 -6.93
N SER A 78 17.90 6.54 -7.55
CA SER A 78 19.15 6.69 -6.83
C SER A 78 19.14 7.98 -5.99
N LYS A 79 19.87 7.98 -4.87
CA LYS A 79 19.96 9.17 -4.00
C LYS A 79 20.52 10.38 -4.75
N LYS A 80 21.48 10.16 -5.65
CA LYS A 80 22.11 11.22 -6.47
C LYS A 80 21.09 11.90 -7.39
N ILE A 81 20.24 11.13 -8.06
CA ILE A 81 19.15 11.68 -8.87
C ILE A 81 18.18 12.47 -7.99
N ILE A 82 17.77 11.92 -6.84
CA ILE A 82 16.85 12.62 -5.93
C ILE A 82 17.42 13.97 -5.47
N THR A 83 18.71 14.05 -5.12
CA THR A 83 19.34 15.30 -4.70
C THR A 83 19.38 16.35 -5.82
N LEU A 84 19.62 15.92 -7.07
CA LEU A 84 19.60 16.81 -8.23
C LEU A 84 18.20 17.35 -8.49
N LEU A 85 17.19 16.47 -8.51
CA LEU A 85 15.79 16.86 -8.67
C LEU A 85 15.33 17.85 -7.58
N GLN A 86 15.80 17.68 -6.33
CA GLN A 86 15.56 18.65 -5.26
C GLN A 86 16.19 20.00 -5.57
N GLY A 87 17.45 20.03 -6.02
CA GLY A 87 18.13 21.27 -6.43
C GLY A 87 17.34 22.04 -7.49
N PHE A 88 16.92 21.37 -8.57
CA PHE A 88 16.10 21.96 -9.63
C PHE A 88 14.75 22.47 -9.11
N PHE A 89 14.10 21.71 -8.24
CA PHE A 89 12.84 22.12 -7.63
C PHE A 89 13.00 23.37 -6.76
N HIS A 90 14.09 23.49 -6.01
CA HIS A 90 14.38 24.65 -5.18
C HIS A 90 14.74 25.89 -6.00
N ALA A 91 15.46 25.74 -7.13
CA ALA A 91 15.73 26.85 -8.05
C ALA A 91 14.42 27.51 -8.52
N GLY A 92 13.45 26.71 -8.96
CA GLY A 92 12.12 27.19 -9.36
C GLY A 92 11.29 27.81 -8.23
N ASN A 93 11.53 27.42 -6.98
CA ASN A 93 10.89 28.05 -5.82
C ASN A 93 11.52 29.40 -5.46
N ALA A 94 12.82 29.57 -5.69
CA ALA A 94 13.52 30.83 -5.49
C ALA A 94 13.17 31.85 -6.59
N ASN A 95 13.07 31.40 -7.84
CA ASN A 95 12.71 32.23 -8.98
C ASN A 95 11.79 31.48 -9.95
N LYS A 96 10.65 32.08 -10.30
CA LYS A 96 9.66 31.45 -11.19
C LYS A 96 10.17 31.26 -12.62
N SER A 97 11.10 32.12 -13.07
CA SER A 97 11.72 31.99 -14.40
C SER A 97 12.64 30.78 -14.48
N ASP A 98 13.19 30.34 -13.35
CA ASP A 98 14.11 29.19 -13.26
C ASP A 98 13.35 27.90 -12.89
N ARG A 99 12.04 27.86 -13.16
CA ARG A 99 11.21 26.72 -12.81
C ARG A 99 11.33 25.62 -13.85
N TYR A 100 11.96 24.53 -13.43
CA TYR A 100 12.08 23.32 -14.22
C TYR A 100 10.76 22.55 -14.33
N THR A 101 10.39 22.19 -15.56
CA THR A 101 9.42 21.13 -15.84
C THR A 101 10.08 19.74 -15.73
N ALA A 102 9.29 18.68 -15.74
CA ALA A 102 9.84 17.32 -15.72
C ALA A 102 10.70 17.00 -16.95
N HIS A 103 10.38 17.60 -18.10
CA HIS A 103 11.15 17.46 -19.34
C HIS A 103 12.49 18.19 -19.22
N ASP A 104 12.49 19.41 -18.66
CA ASP A 104 13.73 20.17 -18.42
C ASP A 104 14.65 19.42 -17.46
N MET A 105 14.10 18.91 -16.34
CA MET A 105 14.88 18.09 -15.41
C MET A 105 15.46 16.85 -16.08
N LEU A 106 14.72 16.20 -16.97
CA LEU A 106 15.22 15.05 -17.71
C LEU A 106 16.33 15.45 -18.69
N SER A 107 16.21 16.59 -19.37
CA SER A 107 17.26 17.11 -20.26
C SER A 107 18.57 17.29 -19.51
N GLU A 108 18.54 18.03 -18.39
CA GLU A 108 19.74 18.27 -17.57
C GLU A 108 20.37 16.97 -17.06
N LEU A 109 19.56 15.99 -16.66
CA LEU A 109 20.07 14.69 -16.24
C LEU A 109 20.74 13.91 -17.38
N ASN A 110 20.22 14.04 -18.61
CA ASN A 110 20.86 13.46 -19.78
C ASN A 110 22.16 14.20 -20.14
N ASP A 111 22.19 15.53 -20.05
CA ASP A 111 23.38 16.33 -20.32
C ASP A 111 24.51 15.95 -19.35
N MET A 112 24.21 15.83 -18.06
CA MET A 112 25.16 15.32 -17.05
C MET A 112 25.62 13.88 -17.31
N ALA A 113 24.80 13.04 -17.92
CA ALA A 113 25.21 11.68 -18.28
C ALA A 113 26.10 11.66 -19.52
N ILE A 114 25.88 12.57 -20.48
CA ILE A 114 26.76 12.79 -21.63
C ILE A 114 28.13 13.28 -21.17
N GLU A 115 28.17 14.16 -20.17
CA GLU A 115 29.42 14.64 -19.53
C GLU A 115 30.13 13.57 -18.70
N GLY A 116 29.50 12.41 -18.48
CA GLY A 116 30.04 11.29 -17.72
C GLY A 116 29.92 11.44 -16.20
N GLU A 117 29.18 12.45 -15.72
CA GLU A 117 28.92 12.63 -14.29
C GLU A 117 27.88 11.63 -13.75
N LEU A 118 26.95 11.20 -14.60
CA LEU A 118 25.89 10.26 -14.27
C LEU A 118 25.97 9.03 -15.16
N ASP A 119 25.61 7.88 -14.58
CA ASP A 119 25.39 6.66 -15.34
C ASP A 119 24.04 6.77 -16.08
N PRO A 120 23.97 6.57 -17.40
CA PRO A 120 22.72 6.63 -18.14
C PRO A 120 21.69 5.60 -17.66
N GLU A 121 22.09 4.48 -17.06
CA GLU A 121 21.17 3.44 -16.58
C GLU A 121 20.34 3.89 -15.37
N ILE A 122 20.82 4.87 -14.60
CA ILE A 122 20.12 5.36 -13.40
C ILE A 122 19.17 6.51 -13.71
N ILE A 123 19.12 7.00 -14.97
CA ILE A 123 18.26 8.10 -15.37
C ILE A 123 16.79 7.63 -15.35
N PRO A 124 15.92 8.29 -14.58
CA PRO A 124 14.51 7.92 -14.52
C PRO A 124 13.76 8.35 -15.80
N LYS A 125 12.65 7.69 -16.07
CA LYS A 125 11.70 8.13 -17.11
C LYS A 125 11.02 9.44 -16.69
N VAL A 126 10.60 10.25 -17.67
CA VAL A 126 9.89 11.51 -17.44
C VAL A 126 8.66 11.35 -16.52
N GLU A 127 7.84 10.30 -16.72
CA GLU A 127 6.68 10.00 -15.88
C GLU A 127 7.05 9.78 -14.40
N THR A 128 8.24 9.21 -14.16
CA THR A 128 8.74 8.99 -12.80
C THR A 128 9.11 10.31 -12.14
N ILE A 129 9.69 11.24 -12.91
CA ILE A 129 10.03 12.59 -12.47
C ILE A 129 8.74 13.39 -12.18
N GLU A 130 7.74 13.35 -13.06
CA GLU A 130 6.44 14.03 -12.85
C GLU A 130 5.75 13.54 -11.57
N ASN A 131 5.67 12.22 -11.40
CA ASN A 131 5.10 11.61 -10.20
C ASN A 131 5.90 12.00 -8.94
N TRP A 132 7.23 12.05 -9.05
CA TRP A 132 8.09 12.48 -7.95
C TRP A 132 7.84 13.95 -7.59
N ILE A 133 7.77 14.87 -8.56
CA ILE A 133 7.47 16.29 -8.35
C ILE A 133 6.13 16.44 -7.62
N GLY A 134 5.09 15.72 -8.07
CA GLY A 134 3.77 15.75 -7.44
C GLY A 134 3.81 15.31 -5.98
N ARG A 135 4.49 14.18 -5.69
CA ARG A 135 4.63 13.65 -4.32
C ARG A 135 5.46 14.56 -3.43
N TYR A 136 6.57 15.08 -3.95
CA TYR A 136 7.48 15.96 -3.22
C TYR A 136 6.79 17.30 -2.90
N SER A 137 6.11 17.91 -3.87
CA SER A 137 5.32 19.13 -3.67
C SER A 137 4.25 18.95 -2.60
N ALA A 138 3.53 17.83 -2.60
CA ALA A 138 2.52 17.53 -1.59
C ALA A 138 3.14 17.32 -0.19
N ALA A 139 4.35 16.75 -0.12
CA ALA A 139 5.08 16.62 1.14
C ALA A 139 5.48 17.98 1.71
N CYS A 140 6.05 18.86 0.89
CA CYS A 140 6.40 20.22 1.31
C CYS A 140 5.18 20.99 1.84
N LYS A 141 4.03 20.91 1.16
CA LYS A 141 2.79 21.57 1.64
C LYS A 141 2.33 21.05 2.99
N ARG A 142 2.39 19.73 3.22
CA ARG A 142 2.04 19.12 4.52
C ARG A 142 2.98 19.56 5.63
N GLU A 143 4.27 19.64 5.35
CA GLU A 143 5.27 20.09 6.31
C GLU A 143 5.06 21.55 6.71
N MET A 144 4.83 22.43 5.73
CA MET A 144 4.51 23.84 6.02
C MET A 144 3.22 23.98 6.84
N ALA A 145 2.18 23.18 6.54
CA ALA A 145 0.95 23.17 7.33
C ALA A 145 1.19 22.73 8.78
N ALA A 146 2.04 21.72 9.01
CA ALA A 146 2.41 21.27 10.35
C ALA A 146 3.16 22.35 11.13
N ILE A 147 4.14 23.01 10.49
CA ILE A 147 4.90 24.12 11.10
C ILE A 147 3.98 25.26 11.50
N VAL A 148 2.99 25.60 10.66
CA VAL A 148 2.01 26.65 10.98
C VAL A 148 1.18 26.28 12.20
N LEU A 149 0.73 25.03 12.32
CA LEU A 149 -0.05 24.57 13.47
C LEU A 149 0.76 24.64 14.78
N GLU A 150 2.00 24.15 14.77
CA GLU A 150 2.90 24.21 15.94
C GLU A 150 3.17 25.65 16.40
N ARG A 151 3.22 26.62 15.48
CA ARG A 151 3.38 28.04 15.83
C ARG A 151 2.14 28.61 16.51
N GLN A 152 0.95 28.18 16.12
CA GLN A 152 -0.31 28.62 16.76
C GLN A 152 -0.43 28.09 18.19
N GLU A 153 0.02 26.86 18.44
CA GLU A 153 0.01 26.26 19.78
C GLU A 153 0.98 26.94 20.75
N LYS A 154 2.14 27.41 20.26
CA LYS A 154 3.15 28.11 21.08
C LYS A 154 2.77 29.55 21.44
N ASN A 155 1.88 30.16 20.68
CA ASN A 155 1.44 31.55 20.88
C ASN A 155 0.17 31.66 21.73
N LYS A 156 -0.24 30.57 22.39
CA LYS A 156 -1.42 30.47 23.24
C LYS A 156 -1.01 30.21 24.69
#